data_AF-A0A7C3CTS0-F1
#
_entry.id   AF-A0A7C3CTS0-F1
#
_cell.length_a   1.000
_cell.length_b   1.000
_cell.length_c   1.000
_cell.angle_alpha   90.00
_cell.angle_beta   90.00
_cell.angle_gamma   90.00
#
_symmetry.space_group_name_H-M   'P 1'
#
loop_
_entity.id
_entity.type
_entity.pdbx_description
1 polymer ?
#
loop_
_entity_poly.entity_id
_entity_poly.type
_entity_poly.pdbx_seq_one_letter_code
_entity_poly.pdbx_strand_id
1 'polypeptide(L)'
;MAVKDISLKQRTSSGVDVQIKLVDGREIQVATRNKKSKQAYSVDILSLKDKSKSVFTIAWKWLFWGLGLLTVMFLLLKILPEYLGSNKNLYLGIILLSGLAGTILSIIQFWKHSAKNHIFYSRNANVPIIILSAGKPNKKDFLSFVVAIEKRIKKFRQHMELAEDKQLTGEMKMLRRLSDDGIISKKDYESAKPKLLSGFDSNFVNRDK
;
A
#
# COMPACT_ATOMS: atom_id res chain seq x y z
N MET A 1 14.72 28.82 12.44
CA MET A 1 13.51 28.96 11.61
C MET A 1 12.60 27.78 11.90
N ALA A 2 11.45 28.00 12.55
CA ALA A 2 10.50 26.93 12.86
C ALA A 2 10.01 26.27 11.56
N VAL A 3 10.31 24.98 11.39
CA VAL A 3 9.92 24.23 10.21
C VAL A 3 8.42 24.03 10.30
N LYS A 4 7.67 24.56 9.32
CA LYS A 4 6.21 24.41 9.25
C LYS A 4 5.87 22.92 9.15
N ASP A 5 5.17 22.40 10.15
CA ASP A 5 4.69 21.02 10.17
C ASP A 5 3.80 20.77 8.95
N ILE A 6 4.19 19.82 8.11
CA ILE A 6 3.40 19.40 6.96
C ILE A 6 2.60 18.19 7.41
N SER A 7 1.27 18.29 7.34
CA SER A 7 0.38 17.18 7.68
C SER A 7 -0.61 16.89 6.57
N LEU A 8 -0.90 15.60 6.38
CA LEU A 8 -1.91 15.11 5.45
C LEU A 8 -2.84 14.16 6.21
N LYS A 9 -4.13 14.46 6.19
CA LYS A 9 -5.19 13.56 6.67
C LYS A 9 -5.92 12.98 5.47
N GLN A 10 -6.02 11.67 5.39
CA GLN A 10 -6.71 10.98 4.31
C GLN A 10 -7.54 9.82 4.85
N ARG A 11 -8.61 9.47 4.13
CA ARG A 11 -9.42 8.28 4.40
C ARG A 11 -9.29 7.29 3.25
N THR A 12 -8.78 6.10 3.51
CA THR A 12 -8.58 5.05 2.50
C THR A 12 -9.93 4.57 1.93
N SER A 13 -9.91 3.84 0.81
CA SER A 13 -11.14 3.20 0.27
C SER A 13 -11.74 2.16 1.24
N SER A 14 -10.90 1.56 2.08
CA SER A 14 -11.32 0.67 3.17
C SER A 14 -11.90 1.39 4.39
N GLY A 15 -12.00 2.73 4.35
CA GLY A 15 -12.57 3.54 5.42
C GLY A 15 -11.64 3.76 6.62
N VAL A 16 -10.35 3.50 6.46
CA VAL A 16 -9.31 3.72 7.48
C VAL A 16 -8.82 5.16 7.39
N ASP A 17 -8.79 5.84 8.53
CA ASP A 17 -8.26 7.21 8.61
C ASP A 17 -6.75 7.14 8.83
N VAL A 18 -5.98 7.77 7.94
CA VAL A 18 -4.53 7.85 8.00
C VAL A 18 -4.14 9.31 8.11
N GLN A 19 -3.40 9.65 9.16
CA GLN A 19 -2.79 10.95 9.34
C GLN A 19 -1.27 10.80 9.27
N ILE A 20 -0.65 11.52 8.33
CA ILE A 20 0.80 11.61 8.25
C ILE A 20 1.21 13.02 8.63
N LYS A 21 2.22 13.13 9.48
CA LYS A 21 2.85 14.40 9.87
C LYS A 21 4.35 14.27 9.69
N LEU A 22 4.96 15.28 9.09
CA LEU A 22 6.40 15.47 9.14
C LEU A 22 6.71 16.33 10.37
N VAL A 23 7.42 15.77 11.34
CA VAL A 23 7.77 16.40 12.63
C VAL A 23 9.25 16.73 12.64
N ASP A 24 9.58 17.97 13.02
CA ASP A 24 10.94 18.53 13.08
C ASP A 24 11.74 18.40 11.77
N GLY A 25 11.05 18.10 10.68
CA GLY A 25 11.63 17.84 9.37
C GLY A 25 12.53 16.60 9.28
N ARG A 26 12.58 15.76 10.31
CA ARG A 26 13.40 14.54 10.38
C ARG A 26 12.54 13.27 10.48
N GLU A 27 11.44 13.31 11.22
CA GLU A 27 10.61 12.14 11.45
C GLU A 27 9.27 12.26 10.72
N ILE A 28 8.85 11.17 10.09
CA ILE A 28 7.51 11.03 9.55
C ILE A 28 6.71 10.19 10.54
N GLN A 29 5.74 10.83 11.19
CA GLN A 29 4.79 10.16 12.05
C GLN A 29 3.55 9.77 11.25
N VAL A 30 3.20 8.49 11.31
CA VAL A 30 2.03 7.93 10.65
C VAL A 30 1.10 7.40 11.74
N ALA A 31 -0.11 7.94 11.80
CA ALA A 31 -1.17 7.48 12.70
C ALA A 31 -2.32 6.92 11.85
N THR A 32 -2.63 5.66 12.06
CA THR A 32 -3.69 4.92 11.38
C THR A 32 -4.77 4.57 12.39
N ARG A 33 -6.01 4.95 12.08
CA ARG A 33 -7.19 4.66 12.90
C ARG A 33 -8.20 3.85 12.09
N ASN A 34 -8.48 2.65 12.55
CA ASN A 34 -9.56 1.80 12.09
C ASN A 34 -10.56 1.55 13.23
N LYS A 35 -11.74 1.01 12.93
CA LYS A 35 -12.74 0.61 13.92
C LYS A 35 -12.20 -0.38 14.97
N LYS A 36 -11.24 -1.24 14.57
CA LYS A 36 -10.70 -2.30 15.42
C LYS A 36 -9.30 -2.03 15.98
N SER A 37 -8.54 -1.10 15.41
CA SER A 37 -7.14 -0.87 15.81
C SER A 37 -6.74 0.59 15.63
N LYS A 38 -5.87 1.06 16.53
CA LYS A 38 -5.12 2.31 16.41
C LYS A 38 -3.65 1.94 16.35
N GLN A 39 -2.96 2.39 15.32
CA GLN A 39 -1.53 2.18 15.16
C GLN A 39 -0.88 3.53 14.92
N ALA A 40 0.21 3.82 15.61
CA ALA A 40 0.98 5.03 15.42
C ALA A 40 2.45 4.63 15.41
N TYR A 41 3.19 5.09 14.40
CA TYR A 41 4.60 4.81 14.27
C TYR A 41 5.34 6.02 13.68
N SER A 42 6.61 6.16 14.05
CA SER A 42 7.51 7.18 13.50
C SER A 42 8.52 6.53 12.57
N VAL A 43 8.97 7.24 11.55
CA VAL A 43 9.98 6.75 10.61
C VAL A 43 10.99 7.87 10.37
N ASP A 44 12.28 7.59 10.51
CA ASP A 44 13.31 8.57 10.15
C ASP A 44 13.34 8.74 8.63
N ILE A 45 13.26 9.98 8.16
CA ILE A 45 13.25 10.34 6.74
C ILE A 45 14.49 9.82 5.98
N LEU A 46 15.62 9.64 6.67
CA LEU A 46 16.87 9.13 6.08
C LEU A 46 16.78 7.66 5.69
N SER A 47 15.91 6.91 6.35
CA SER A 47 15.70 5.49 6.09
C SER A 47 14.77 5.22 4.91
N LEU A 48 14.09 6.25 4.41
CA LEU A 48 13.20 6.16 3.25
C LEU A 48 13.97 6.45 1.97
N LYS A 49 13.53 5.86 0.85
CA LYS A 49 14.02 6.12 -0.50
C LYS A 49 13.58 7.50 -1.01
N ASP A 50 14.38 8.13 -1.89
CA ASP A 50 14.16 9.52 -2.34
C ASP A 50 12.86 9.74 -3.08
N LYS A 51 12.41 8.71 -3.80
CA LYS A 51 11.21 8.75 -4.61
C LYS A 51 10.24 7.71 -4.11
N SER A 52 8.99 8.14 -3.94
CA SER A 52 7.86 7.25 -3.76
C SER A 52 7.56 6.52 -5.09
N LYS A 53 6.94 5.34 -5.01
CA LYS A 53 6.43 4.63 -6.20
C LYS A 53 4.92 4.56 -6.17
N SER A 54 4.30 4.85 -7.31
CA SER A 54 2.87 4.65 -7.50
C SER A 54 2.61 3.20 -7.87
N VAL A 55 1.85 2.48 -7.03
CA VAL A 55 1.46 1.09 -7.27
C VAL A 55 -0.06 1.03 -7.39
N PHE A 56 -0.55 0.29 -8.38
CA PHE A 56 -1.98 0.04 -8.55
C PHE A 56 -2.30 -1.37 -8.04
N THR A 57 -3.11 -1.45 -6.99
CA THR A 57 -3.56 -2.73 -6.43
C THR A 57 -4.90 -3.07 -7.06
N ILE A 58 -4.88 -4.05 -7.96
CA ILE A 58 -6.07 -4.55 -8.66
C ILE A 58 -6.68 -5.70 -7.85
N ALA A 59 -7.97 -5.61 -7.54
CA ALA A 59 -8.68 -6.64 -6.77
C ALA A 59 -9.17 -7.80 -7.66
N TRP A 60 -8.23 -8.50 -8.31
CA TRP A 60 -8.49 -9.57 -9.30
C TRP A 60 -9.50 -10.64 -8.84
N LYS A 61 -9.53 -10.96 -7.54
CA LYS A 61 -10.46 -11.94 -6.99
C LYS A 61 -11.91 -11.64 -7.36
N TRP A 62 -12.34 -10.38 -7.29
CA TRP A 62 -13.71 -9.98 -7.63
C TRP A 62 -14.02 -10.09 -9.12
N LEU A 63 -13.00 -9.88 -9.96
CA LEU A 63 -13.12 -10.04 -11.41
C LEU A 63 -13.30 -11.52 -11.76
N PHE A 64 -12.53 -12.42 -11.15
CA PHE A 64 -12.70 -13.86 -11.34
C PHE A 64 -14.06 -14.37 -10.82
N TRP A 65 -14.56 -13.84 -9.70
CA TRP A 65 -15.91 -14.15 -9.22
C TRP A 65 -17.00 -13.69 -10.20
N GLY A 66 -16.90 -12.46 -10.72
CA GLY A 66 -17.83 -11.95 -11.72
C GLY A 66 -17.81 -12.76 -13.00
N LEU A 67 -16.61 -13.13 -13.47
CA LEU A 67 -16.45 -13.98 -14.65
C LEU A 67 -17.04 -15.38 -14.43
N GLY A 68 -16.77 -15.99 -13.28
CA GLY A 68 -17.32 -17.30 -12.91
C GLY A 68 -18.85 -17.30 -12.84
N LEU A 69 -19.46 -16.28 -12.22
CA LEU A 69 -20.91 -16.14 -12.17
C LEU A 69 -21.52 -16.01 -13.56
N LEU A 70 -20.89 -15.23 -14.43
CA LEU A 70 -21.33 -15.02 -15.81
C LEU A 70 -21.20 -16.31 -16.64
N THR A 71 -20.13 -17.08 -16.47
CA THR A 71 -19.98 -18.39 -17.11
C THR A 71 -21.04 -19.39 -16.64
N VAL A 72 -21.29 -19.47 -15.33
CA VAL A 72 -22.35 -20.34 -14.77
C VAL A 72 -23.72 -19.92 -15.28
N MET A 73 -24.01 -18.62 -15.33
CA MET A 73 -25.25 -18.09 -15.90
C MET A 73 -25.44 -18.55 -17.35
N PHE A 74 -24.43 -18.39 -18.22
CA PHE A 74 -24.53 -18.83 -19.61
C PHE A 74 -24.69 -20.34 -19.75
N LEU A 75 -24.00 -21.12 -18.91
CA LEU A 75 -24.13 -22.58 -18.91
C LEU A 75 -25.55 -23.01 -18.54
N LEU A 76 -26.14 -22.40 -17.50
CA LEU A 76 -27.52 -22.64 -17.10
C LEU A 76 -28.50 -22.20 -18.18
N LEU A 77 -28.31 -21.04 -18.80
CA LEU A 77 -29.17 -20.58 -19.89
C LEU A 77 -29.13 -21.49 -21.12
N LYS A 78 -28.04 -22.25 -21.34
CA LYS A 78 -27.91 -23.20 -22.45
C LYS A 78 -28.51 -24.57 -22.13
N ILE A 79 -28.22 -25.12 -20.96
CA ILE A 79 -28.58 -26.52 -20.60
C ILE A 79 -30.00 -26.63 -20.06
N LEU A 80 -30.39 -25.73 -19.16
CA LEU A 80 -31.65 -25.81 -18.43
C LEU A 80 -32.93 -25.71 -19.31
N PRO A 81 -32.95 -24.97 -20.44
CA PRO A 81 -34.05 -24.97 -21.39
C PRO A 81 -34.63 -26.33 -21.78
N GLU A 82 -33.80 -27.36 -21.91
CA GLU A 82 -34.19 -28.70 -22.35
C GLU A 82 -34.93 -29.47 -21.25
N TYR A 83 -34.73 -29.08 -19.99
CA TYR A 83 -35.29 -29.76 -18.82
C TYR A 83 -36.52 -29.06 -18.22
N LEU A 84 -36.82 -27.82 -18.64
CA LEU A 84 -37.73 -26.92 -17.91
C LEU A 84 -39.18 -26.87 -18.38
N GLY A 85 -39.57 -27.67 -19.38
CA GLY A 85 -40.98 -27.78 -19.84
C GLY A 85 -41.67 -26.43 -20.08
N SER A 86 -42.94 -26.31 -19.70
CA SER A 86 -43.77 -25.11 -19.98
C SER A 86 -43.37 -23.83 -19.23
N ASN A 87 -42.64 -23.92 -18.11
CA ASN A 87 -42.26 -22.75 -17.30
C ASN A 87 -40.87 -22.17 -17.64
N LYS A 88 -40.24 -22.67 -18.71
CA LYS A 88 -38.89 -22.29 -19.16
C LYS A 88 -38.61 -20.79 -19.14
N ASN A 89 -39.51 -19.96 -19.66
CA ASN A 89 -39.27 -18.52 -19.77
C ASN A 89 -39.14 -17.83 -18.40
N LEU A 90 -39.90 -18.27 -17.39
CA LEU A 90 -39.85 -17.70 -16.05
C LEU A 90 -38.52 -18.03 -15.36
N TYR A 91 -38.09 -19.29 -15.42
CA TYR A 91 -36.82 -19.72 -14.83
C TYR A 91 -35.61 -19.09 -15.52
N LEU A 92 -35.63 -19.00 -16.86
CA LEU A 92 -34.57 -18.29 -17.60
C LEU A 92 -34.50 -16.82 -17.23
N GLY A 93 -35.66 -16.16 -17.05
CA GLY A 93 -35.74 -14.79 -16.56
C GLY A 93 -35.08 -14.62 -15.19
N ILE A 94 -35.36 -15.51 -14.24
CA ILE A 94 -34.75 -15.48 -12.90
C ILE A 94 -33.24 -15.68 -12.95
N ILE A 95 -32.76 -16.64 -13.76
CA ILE A 95 -31.32 -16.93 -13.91
C ILE A 95 -30.59 -15.73 -14.52
N LEU A 96 -31.16 -15.12 -15.56
CA LEU A 96 -30.61 -13.91 -16.17
C LEU A 96 -30.52 -12.76 -15.16
N LEU A 97 -31.60 -12.51 -14.42
CA LEU A 97 -31.71 -11.37 -13.51
C LEU A 97 -30.78 -11.53 -12.30
N SER A 98 -30.69 -12.73 -11.73
CA SER A 98 -29.76 -13.04 -10.63
C SER A 98 -28.29 -13.04 -11.08
N GLY A 99 -27.99 -13.59 -12.27
CA GLY A 99 -26.64 -13.60 -12.83
C GLY A 99 -26.12 -12.20 -13.15
N LEU A 100 -26.97 -11.35 -13.74
CA LEU A 100 -26.66 -9.95 -13.98
C LEU A 100 -26.45 -9.18 -12.67
N ALA A 101 -27.36 -9.32 -11.71
CA ALA A 101 -27.22 -8.67 -10.40
C ALA A 101 -25.91 -9.09 -9.70
N GLY A 102 -25.59 -10.38 -9.69
CA GLY A 102 -24.34 -10.90 -9.13
C GLY A 102 -23.08 -10.37 -9.82
N THR A 103 -23.13 -10.24 -11.15
CA THR A 103 -22.02 -9.69 -11.94
C THR A 103 -21.83 -8.20 -11.64
N ILE A 104 -22.92 -7.41 -11.62
CA ILE A 104 -22.89 -5.98 -11.27
C ILE A 104 -22.33 -5.78 -9.87
N LEU A 105 -22.78 -6.57 -8.88
CA LEU A 105 -22.26 -6.51 -7.52
C LEU A 105 -20.76 -6.83 -7.47
N SER A 106 -20.30 -7.83 -8.22
CA SER A 106 -18.88 -8.20 -8.30
C SER A 106 -18.04 -7.08 -8.92
N ILE A 107 -18.55 -6.41 -9.95
CA ILE A 107 -17.91 -5.24 -10.57
C ILE A 107 -17.85 -4.08 -9.57
N ILE A 108 -18.94 -3.76 -8.87
CA ILE A 108 -18.95 -2.72 -7.84
C ILE A 108 -17.90 -3.02 -6.77
N GLN A 109 -17.78 -4.27 -6.32
CA GLN A 109 -16.77 -4.67 -5.35
C GLN A 109 -15.35 -4.56 -5.91
N PHE A 110 -15.15 -4.90 -7.19
CA PHE A 110 -13.87 -4.72 -7.88
C PHE A 110 -13.44 -3.25 -7.89
N TRP A 111 -14.33 -2.32 -8.22
CA TRP A 111 -14.02 -0.88 -8.20
C TRP A 111 -13.75 -0.37 -6.79
N LYS A 112 -14.52 -0.82 -5.79
CA LYS A 112 -14.33 -0.41 -4.39
C LYS A 112 -13.00 -0.88 -3.80
N HIS A 113 -12.55 -2.08 -4.17
CA HIS A 113 -11.31 -2.67 -3.64
C HIS A 113 -10.08 -2.35 -4.48
N SER A 114 -10.24 -1.94 -5.74
CA SER A 114 -9.13 -1.49 -6.57
C SER A 114 -8.71 -0.09 -6.14
N ALA A 115 -7.44 0.08 -5.83
CA ALA A 115 -6.92 1.33 -5.31
C ALA A 115 -5.54 1.64 -5.89
N LYS A 116 -5.33 2.92 -6.20
CA LYS A 116 -4.00 3.46 -6.50
C LYS A 116 -3.37 3.95 -5.21
N ASN A 117 -2.16 3.47 -4.92
CA ASN A 117 -1.43 3.81 -3.71
C ASN A 117 -0.05 4.41 -4.07
N HIS A 118 0.43 5.38 -3.31
CA HIS A 118 1.84 5.76 -3.28
C HIS A 118 2.52 5.10 -2.10
N ILE A 119 3.65 4.46 -2.36
CA ILE A 119 4.40 3.73 -1.35
C ILE A 119 5.79 4.34 -1.22
N PHE A 120 6.17 4.69 0.01
CA PHE A 120 7.55 5.00 0.37
C PHE A 120 8.22 3.73 0.87
N TYR A 121 9.30 3.38 0.20
CA TYR A 121 10.09 2.20 0.52
C TYR A 121 11.28 2.57 1.40
N SER A 122 11.76 1.61 2.18
CA SER A 122 13.05 1.71 2.84
C SER A 122 14.16 1.81 1.78
N ARG A 123 15.22 2.52 2.13
CA ARG A 123 16.27 2.91 1.19
C ARG A 123 17.02 1.69 0.65
N ASN A 124 17.56 0.86 1.54
CA ASN A 124 18.47 -0.22 1.17
C ASN A 124 17.75 -1.57 1.04
N ALA A 125 16.75 -1.84 1.88
CA ALA A 125 16.02 -3.11 1.82
C ALA A 125 14.81 -3.12 0.87
N ASN A 126 14.35 -1.94 0.41
CA ASN A 126 13.17 -1.77 -0.44
C ASN A 126 11.90 -2.39 0.18
N VAL A 127 11.73 -2.24 1.49
CA VAL A 127 10.53 -2.67 2.24
C VAL A 127 9.49 -1.54 2.21
N PRO A 128 8.20 -1.81 1.95
CA PRO A 128 7.16 -0.77 1.99
C PRO A 128 6.94 -0.28 3.44
N ILE A 129 7.15 1.01 3.70
CA ILE A 129 7.05 1.58 5.06
C ILE A 129 5.82 2.47 5.23
N ILE A 130 5.53 3.31 4.23
CA ILE A 130 4.41 4.24 4.28
C ILE A 130 3.58 4.03 3.03
N ILE A 131 2.29 3.73 3.21
CA ILE A 131 1.33 3.51 2.13
C ILE A 131 0.30 4.63 2.19
N LEU A 132 0.21 5.41 1.13
CA LEU A 132 -0.74 6.51 0.98
C LEU A 132 -1.74 6.20 -0.13
N SER A 133 -3.01 6.54 0.06
CA SER A 133 -4.00 6.42 -1.01
C SER A 133 -3.85 7.57 -1.99
N ALA A 134 -3.57 7.25 -3.25
CA ALA A 134 -3.29 8.27 -4.25
C ALA A 134 -4.51 9.17 -4.51
N GLY A 135 -4.27 10.47 -4.54
CA GLY A 135 -5.29 11.47 -4.88
C GLY A 135 -6.22 11.88 -3.74
N LYS A 136 -5.97 11.43 -2.50
CA LYS A 136 -6.80 11.75 -1.33
C LYS A 136 -6.06 12.70 -0.36
N PRO A 137 -6.77 13.66 0.27
CA PRO A 137 -8.19 14.00 0.09
C PRO A 137 -8.46 14.70 -1.26
N ASN A 138 -7.48 15.44 -1.78
CA ASN A 138 -7.49 16.05 -3.11
C ASN A 138 -6.17 15.71 -3.82
N LYS A 139 -6.21 15.50 -5.14
CA LYS A 139 -5.04 15.24 -5.98
C LYS A 139 -3.96 16.32 -5.84
N LYS A 140 -4.35 17.60 -5.76
CA LYS A 140 -3.39 18.70 -5.63
C LYS A 140 -2.66 18.65 -4.30
N ASP A 141 -3.39 18.61 -3.18
CA ASP A 141 -2.82 18.59 -1.83
C ASP A 141 -1.96 17.34 -1.59
N PHE A 142 -2.45 16.20 -2.08
CA PHE A 142 -1.72 14.95 -2.04
C PHE A 142 -0.39 15.03 -2.80
N LEU A 143 -0.40 15.54 -4.04
CA LEU A 143 0.81 15.66 -4.85
C LEU A 143 1.78 16.65 -4.20
N SER A 144 1.29 17.80 -3.75
CA SER A 144 2.09 18.80 -3.03
C SER A 144 2.74 18.22 -1.78
N PHE A 145 2.01 17.38 -1.04
CA PHE A 145 2.53 16.68 0.14
C PHE A 145 3.64 15.68 -0.21
N VAL A 146 3.41 14.81 -1.21
CA VAL A 146 4.40 13.82 -1.66
C VAL A 146 5.67 14.53 -2.14
N VAL A 147 5.53 15.54 -3.00
CA VAL A 147 6.66 16.33 -3.51
C VAL A 147 7.41 17.03 -2.36
N ALA A 148 6.70 17.53 -1.35
CA ALA A 148 7.34 18.16 -0.20
C ALA A 148 8.17 17.15 0.62
N ILE A 149 7.67 15.93 0.84
CA ILE A 149 8.43 14.86 1.49
C ILE A 149 9.65 14.48 0.67
N GLU A 150 9.49 14.22 -0.63
CA GLU A 150 10.61 13.82 -1.51
C GLU A 150 11.70 14.90 -1.57
N LYS A 151 11.32 16.18 -1.70
CA LYS A 151 12.26 17.30 -1.62
C LYS A 151 12.96 17.35 -0.27
N ARG A 152 12.25 17.07 0.83
CA ARG A 152 12.83 17.07 2.18
C ARG A 152 13.82 15.92 2.36
N ILE A 153 13.49 14.70 1.92
CA ILE A 153 14.40 13.54 1.93
C ILE A 153 15.68 13.92 1.19
N LYS A 154 15.56 14.45 -0.03
CA LYS A 154 16.72 14.85 -0.85
C LYS A 154 17.57 15.91 -0.15
N LYS A 155 16.94 16.96 0.40
CA LYS A 155 17.66 18.02 1.13
C LYS A 155 18.38 17.46 2.36
N PHE A 156 17.74 16.62 3.16
CA PHE A 156 18.35 16.01 4.34
C PHE A 156 19.57 15.17 3.98
N ARG A 157 19.50 14.39 2.91
CA ARG A 157 20.63 13.57 2.47
C ARG A 157 21.81 14.40 1.95
N GLN A 158 21.55 15.49 1.24
CA GLN A 158 22.63 16.35 0.73
C GLN A 158 23.46 17.02 1.84
N HIS A 159 22.90 17.17 3.05
CA HIS A 159 23.55 17.86 4.16
C HIS A 159 24.03 16.89 5.26
N MET A 160 23.80 15.58 5.10
CA MET A 160 24.17 14.56 6.08
C MET A 160 25.27 13.67 5.50
N GLU A 161 26.52 13.91 5.89
CA GLU A 161 27.64 12.99 5.71
C GLU A 161 27.60 11.90 6.79
N LEU A 162 26.62 11.00 6.68
CA LEU A 162 26.55 9.83 7.55
C LEU A 162 27.31 8.67 6.90
N ALA A 163 28.23 8.07 7.65
CA ALA A 163 28.85 6.81 7.27
C ALA A 163 27.79 5.72 6.99
N GLU A 164 27.99 4.94 5.94
CA GLU A 164 27.00 4.00 5.41
C GLU A 164 26.62 2.91 6.42
N ASP A 165 27.57 2.46 7.23
CA ASP A 165 27.38 1.55 8.36
C ASP A 165 26.35 2.05 9.37
N LYS A 166 26.40 3.33 9.75
CA LYS A 166 25.43 3.96 10.65
C LYS A 166 24.06 4.05 10.00
N GLN A 167 24.00 4.30 8.69
CA GLN A 167 22.73 4.34 7.94
C GLN A 167 22.06 2.97 7.90
N LEU A 168 22.81 1.91 7.56
CA LEU A 168 22.32 0.54 7.52
C LEU A 168 21.87 0.05 8.90
N THR A 169 22.64 0.37 9.95
CA THR A 169 22.29 0.03 11.34
C THR A 169 21.00 0.73 11.77
N GLY A 170 20.85 2.01 11.42
CA GLY A 170 19.63 2.78 11.66
C GLY A 170 18.41 2.20 10.94
N GLU A 171 18.56 1.85 9.66
CA GLU A 171 17.49 1.20 8.89
C GLU A 171 17.12 -0.16 9.49
N MET A 172 18.09 -1.00 9.86
CA MET A 172 17.84 -2.30 10.48
C MET A 172 17.06 -2.17 11.80
N LYS A 173 17.49 -1.26 12.69
CA LYS A 173 16.81 -1.02 13.97
C LYS A 173 15.38 -0.52 13.76
N MET A 174 15.19 0.35 12.77
CA MET A 174 13.88 0.89 12.41
C MET A 174 12.95 -0.21 11.87
N LEU A 175 13.41 -1.04 10.92
CA LEU A 175 12.62 -2.15 10.38
C LEU A 175 12.27 -3.17 11.46
N ARG A 176 13.21 -3.50 12.36
CA ARG A 176 12.94 -4.40 13.49
C ARG A 176 11.81 -3.85 14.36
N ARG A 177 11.89 -2.59 14.78
CA ARG A 177 10.83 -1.94 15.57
C ARG A 177 9.48 -1.97 14.85
N LEU A 178 9.45 -1.62 13.56
CA LEU A 178 8.22 -1.67 12.78
C LEU A 178 7.63 -3.08 12.66
N SER A 179 8.48 -4.11 12.62
CA SER A 179 8.04 -5.51 12.62
C SER A 179 7.48 -5.92 13.98
N ASP A 180 8.16 -5.53 15.07
CA ASP A 180 7.73 -5.81 16.44
C ASP A 180 6.38 -5.12 16.75
N ASP A 181 6.18 -3.90 16.24
CA ASP A 181 4.93 -3.13 16.33
C ASP A 181 3.83 -3.65 15.37
N GLY A 182 4.14 -4.65 14.54
CA GLY A 182 3.21 -5.22 13.56
C GLY A 182 2.83 -4.29 12.40
N ILE A 183 3.65 -3.26 12.12
CA ILE A 183 3.48 -2.32 11.01
C ILE A 183 3.94 -2.94 9.69
N ILE A 184 5.07 -3.63 9.70
CA ILE A 184 5.52 -4.48 8.59
C ILE A 184 5.40 -5.95 8.98
N SER A 185 5.28 -6.84 7.99
CA SER A 185 5.22 -8.27 8.29
C SER A 185 6.59 -8.78 8.75
N LYS A 186 6.61 -9.77 9.66
CA LYS A 186 7.86 -10.46 10.04
C LYS A 186 8.58 -11.04 8.81
N LYS A 187 7.83 -11.51 7.81
CA LYS A 187 8.38 -12.00 6.54
C LYS A 187 9.15 -10.91 5.79
N ASP A 188 8.61 -9.69 5.72
CA ASP A 188 9.29 -8.56 5.06
C ASP A 188 10.57 -8.17 5.79
N TYR A 189 10.56 -8.18 7.13
CA TYR A 189 11.76 -7.96 7.95
C TYR A 189 12.84 -9.03 7.72
N GLU A 190 12.49 -10.31 7.81
CA GLU A 190 13.45 -11.40 7.59
C GLU A 190 14.00 -11.39 6.16
N SER A 191 13.18 -11.00 5.16
CA SER A 191 13.64 -10.85 3.77
C SER A 191 14.55 -9.64 3.55
N ALA A 192 14.44 -8.62 4.40
CA ALA A 192 15.25 -7.40 4.37
C ALA A 192 16.62 -7.60 5.03
N LYS A 193 16.67 -8.40 6.10
CA LYS A 193 17.86 -8.65 6.91
C LYS A 193 19.11 -9.03 6.10
N PRO A 194 19.09 -10.03 5.20
CA PRO A 194 20.30 -10.40 4.45
C PRO A 194 20.78 -9.28 3.52
N LYS A 195 19.88 -8.49 2.94
CA LYS A 195 20.23 -7.36 2.04
C LYS A 195 20.93 -6.24 2.78
N LEU A 196 20.49 -5.96 4.01
CA LEU A 196 21.13 -4.97 4.86
C LEU A 196 22.48 -5.47 5.36
N LEU A 197 22.56 -6.75 5.76
CA LEU A 197 23.80 -7.40 6.21
C LEU A 197 24.87 -7.44 5.10
N SER A 198 24.50 -7.83 3.88
CA SER A 198 25.46 -7.84 2.75
C SER A 198 26.03 -6.47 2.43
N GLY A 199 25.28 -5.39 2.72
CA GLY A 199 25.78 -4.02 2.58
C GLY A 199 26.83 -3.64 3.63
N PHE A 200 26.86 -4.30 4.79
CA PHE A 200 27.96 -4.15 5.74
C PHE A 200 29.21 -4.84 5.21
N ASP A 201 29.07 -6.10 4.77
CA ASP A 201 30.21 -6.91 4.33
C ASP A 201 30.97 -6.28 3.14
N SER A 202 30.26 -5.69 2.19
CA SER A 202 30.88 -4.97 1.06
C SER A 202 31.65 -3.70 1.48
N ASN A 203 31.24 -3.06 2.58
CA ASN A 203 31.87 -1.84 3.06
C ASN A 203 33.11 -2.12 3.93
N PHE A 204 33.14 -3.24 4.65
CA PHE A 204 34.36 -3.67 5.36
C PHE A 204 35.49 -3.98 4.37
N VAL A 205 35.20 -4.69 3.27
CA VAL A 205 36.19 -5.03 2.23
C VAL A 205 36.79 -3.78 1.54
N ASN A 206 36.04 -2.68 1.46
CA ASN A 206 36.53 -1.43 0.85
C ASN A 206 37.25 -0.49 1.82
N ARG A 207 37.16 -0.68 3.15
CA ARG A 207 37.90 0.12 4.13
C ARG A 207 39.33 -0.36 4.35
N ASP A 208 39.64 -1.59 3.95
CA ASP A 208 40.97 -2.21 4.06
C ASP A 208 41.85 -2.01 2.80
N LYS A 209 41.44 -1.10 1.90
CA LYS A 209 42.20 -0.67 0.71
C LYS A 209 42.50 0.82 0.78
#